data_AF-A0AAU8FPB9-F1
#
_entry.id   AF-A0AAU8FPB9-F1
#
_cell.length_a   1.000
_cell.length_b   1.000
_cell.length_c   1.000
_cell.angle_alpha   90.00
_cell.angle_beta   90.00
_cell.angle_gamma   90.00
#
_symmetry.space_group_name_H-M   'P 1'
#
loop_
_entity.id
_entity.type
_entity.pdbx_description
1 polymer ?
#
loop_
_entity_poly.entity_id
_entity_poly.type
_entity_poly.pdbx_seq_one_letter_code
_entity_poly.pdbx_strand_id
1 'polypeptide(L)'
;MKSSANSVYLTSNLSITNDENYIIDCLVDHDEMPANFENSHVIAFYTATDLYLVLYFPQLEDRGFQMYIVEDFSQNIDDLVFLRDMFMQLVNEGHNPELLKKAHYKVDSILHMARTLRAVIHKDAPDYYEDEQ
;
A
#
# COMPACT_ATOMS: atom_id res chain seq x y z
N MET A 1 -20.25 11.95 -8.09
CA MET A 1 -19.57 11.35 -9.25
C MET A 1 -18.29 10.73 -8.68
N LYS A 2 -18.11 9.40 -8.76
CA LYS A 2 -16.83 8.80 -8.35
C LYS A 2 -15.78 9.24 -9.37
N SER A 3 -14.79 10.02 -8.94
CA SER A 3 -13.61 10.28 -9.76
C SER A 3 -13.00 8.93 -10.07
N SER A 4 -13.00 8.50 -11.34
CA SER A 4 -12.26 7.31 -11.74
C SER A 4 -10.79 7.70 -11.71
N ALA A 5 -10.10 7.39 -10.63
CA ALA A 5 -8.67 7.60 -10.53
C ALA A 5 -7.99 6.92 -11.72
N ASN A 6 -7.05 7.60 -12.37
CA ASN A 6 -6.21 6.99 -13.41
C ASN A 6 -5.22 6.04 -12.74
N SER A 7 -5.65 4.80 -12.49
CA SER A 7 -4.80 3.74 -11.95
C SER A 7 -4.12 2.94 -13.06
N VAL A 8 -2.91 2.47 -12.77
CA VAL A 8 -2.17 1.51 -13.58
C VAL A 8 -2.08 0.22 -12.77
N TYR A 9 -2.47 -0.89 -13.37
CA TYR A 9 -2.35 -2.21 -12.74
C TYR A 9 -0.93 -2.74 -12.92
N LEU A 10 -0.28 -3.08 -11.80
CA LEU A 10 1.03 -3.75 -11.77
C LEU A 10 0.86 -5.28 -11.80
N THR A 11 -0.21 -5.77 -11.17
CA THR A 11 -0.69 -7.15 -11.23
C THR A 11 -2.23 -7.15 -11.33
N SER A 12 -2.88 -8.31 -11.21
CA SER A 12 -4.34 -8.39 -11.21
C SER A 12 -5.00 -7.69 -10.01
N ASN A 13 -4.35 -7.63 -8.84
CA ASN A 13 -4.91 -7.04 -7.61
C ASN A 13 -4.05 -5.91 -7.02
N LEU A 14 -2.90 -5.61 -7.62
CA LEU A 14 -2.07 -4.47 -7.25
C LEU A 14 -2.18 -3.38 -8.31
N SER A 15 -2.62 -2.21 -7.89
CA SER A 15 -2.63 -1.01 -8.74
C SER A 15 -1.89 0.15 -8.10
N ILE A 16 -1.46 1.10 -8.93
CA ILE A 16 -0.79 2.33 -8.54
C ILE A 16 -1.51 3.53 -9.16
N THR A 17 -1.62 4.61 -8.41
CA THR A 17 -2.15 5.89 -8.90
C THR A 17 -1.33 7.05 -8.35
N ASN A 18 -1.21 8.10 -9.16
CA ASN A 18 -0.65 9.40 -8.77
C ASN A 18 -1.72 10.51 -8.91
N ASP A 19 -3.01 10.15 -8.98
CA ASP A 19 -4.11 11.12 -8.99
C ASP A 19 -4.22 11.78 -7.61
N GLU A 20 -3.59 12.95 -7.45
CA GLU A 20 -3.52 13.64 -6.16
C GLU A 20 -4.88 13.96 -5.55
N ASN A 21 -5.89 14.31 -6.36
CA ASN A 21 -7.22 14.62 -5.82
C ASN A 21 -7.83 13.38 -5.19
N TYR A 22 -7.74 12.24 -5.90
CA TYR A 22 -8.23 10.97 -5.38
C TYR A 22 -7.47 10.54 -4.12
N ILE A 23 -6.14 10.70 -4.09
CA ILE A 23 -5.33 10.32 -2.93
C ILE A 23 -5.65 11.21 -1.72
N ILE A 24 -5.77 12.52 -1.91
CA ILE A 24 -6.10 13.47 -0.83
C ILE A 24 -7.50 13.19 -0.29
N ASP A 25 -8.50 13.00 -1.16
CA ASP A 25 -9.86 12.66 -0.74
C ASP A 25 -9.84 11.37 0.11
N CYS A 26 -9.13 10.33 -0.36
CA CYS A 26 -8.96 9.09 0.41
C CYS A 26 -8.29 9.29 1.77
N LEU A 27 -7.23 10.08 1.85
CA LEU A 27 -6.53 10.37 3.11
C LEU A 27 -7.42 11.14 4.10
N VAL A 28 -8.20 12.11 3.60
CA VAL A 28 -9.11 12.91 4.43
C VAL A 28 -10.27 12.07 4.93
N ASP A 29 -10.89 11.27 4.06
CA ASP A 29 -12.03 10.42 4.41
C ASP A 29 -11.70 9.37 5.48
N HIS A 30 -10.43 9.00 5.62
CA HIS A 30 -9.94 8.01 6.59
C HIS A 30 -9.19 8.64 7.78
N ASP A 31 -9.12 9.97 7.89
CA ASP A 31 -8.39 10.69 8.95
C ASP A 31 -6.89 10.36 9.02
N GLU A 32 -6.29 10.08 7.86
CA GLU A 32 -4.89 9.65 7.67
C GLU A 32 -4.00 10.75 7.06
N MET A 33 -4.55 11.96 6.85
CA MET A 33 -3.85 13.08 6.23
C MET A 33 -2.68 13.57 7.12
N PRO A 34 -1.44 13.64 6.61
CA PRO A 34 -0.32 14.17 7.39
C PRO A 34 -0.52 15.63 7.79
N ALA A 35 -0.15 15.95 9.04
CA ALA A 35 -0.21 17.32 9.55
C ALA A 35 0.90 18.24 9.00
N ASN A 36 1.99 17.66 8.49
CA ASN A 36 3.08 18.40 7.84
C ASN A 36 3.53 17.67 6.57
N PHE A 37 4.08 18.45 5.62
CA PHE A 37 4.50 17.99 4.30
C PHE A 37 5.97 18.35 4.01
N GLU A 38 6.73 18.65 5.07
CA GLU A 38 8.17 18.93 5.00
C GLU A 38 8.99 17.63 4.92
N ASN A 39 8.41 16.51 5.33
CA ASN A 39 9.07 15.21 5.42
C ASN A 39 8.42 14.17 4.50
N SER A 40 9.13 13.08 4.25
CA SER A 40 8.58 11.94 3.52
C SER A 40 7.66 11.13 4.42
N HIS A 41 6.49 10.74 3.90
CA HIS A 41 5.50 9.95 4.62
C HIS A 41 5.22 8.62 3.94
N VAL A 42 5.05 7.58 4.77
CA VAL A 42 4.52 6.27 4.38
C VAL A 42 3.30 6.03 5.25
N ILE A 43 2.13 6.01 4.63
CA ILE A 43 0.85 5.92 5.31
C ILE A 43 0.18 4.65 4.81
N ALA A 44 -0.32 3.82 5.72
CA ALA A 44 -1.02 2.61 5.32
C ALA A 44 -2.29 2.46 6.15
N PHE A 45 -3.40 2.27 5.47
CA PHE A 45 -4.72 2.08 6.05
C PHE A 45 -5.51 1.03 5.27
N TYR A 46 -6.57 0.53 5.88
CA TYR A 46 -7.37 -0.55 5.33
C TYR A 46 -8.81 -0.07 5.12
N THR A 47 -9.39 -0.39 3.97
CA THR A 47 -10.80 -0.12 3.71
C THR A 47 -11.47 -1.41 3.30
N ALA A 48 -12.43 -1.89 4.11
CA ALA A 48 -13.04 -3.21 3.95
C ALA A 48 -11.98 -4.33 3.88
N THR A 49 -11.63 -4.78 2.68
CA THR A 49 -10.68 -5.87 2.41
C THR A 49 -9.36 -5.38 1.85
N ASP A 50 -9.27 -4.13 1.44
CA ASP A 50 -8.16 -3.64 0.60
C ASP A 50 -7.15 -2.87 1.45
N LEU A 51 -5.88 -2.98 1.05
CA LEU A 51 -4.79 -2.20 1.63
C LEU A 51 -4.49 -1.00 0.73
N TYR A 52 -4.46 0.18 1.34
CA TYR A 52 -4.00 1.42 0.72
C TYR A 52 -2.66 1.80 1.32
N LEU A 53 -1.65 2.00 0.48
CA LEU A 53 -0.31 2.44 0.87
C LEU A 53 0.03 3.73 0.12
N VAL A 54 0.05 4.84 0.84
CA VAL A 54 0.37 6.16 0.29
C VAL A 54 1.79 6.55 0.65
N LEU A 55 2.55 6.95 -0.37
CA LEU A 55 3.86 7.57 -0.25
C LEU A 55 3.74 9.06 -0.57
N TYR A 56 4.36 9.90 0.25
CA TYR A 56 4.51 11.32 -0.05
C TYR A 56 5.99 11.69 -0.14
N PHE A 57 6.34 12.31 -1.25
CA PHE A 57 7.67 12.80 -1.58
C PHE A 57 7.72 14.32 -1.39
N PRO A 58 8.54 14.87 -0.46
CA PRO A 58 8.58 16.31 -0.19
C PRO A 58 9.52 17.07 -1.13
N GLN A 59 10.49 16.39 -1.73
CA GLN A 59 11.54 17.00 -2.53
C GLN A 59 10.99 17.55 -3.85
N LEU A 60 11.53 18.67 -4.32
CA LEU A 60 10.92 19.43 -5.41
C LEU A 60 10.94 18.69 -6.76
N GLU A 61 11.91 17.79 -6.96
CA GLU A 61 12.12 17.06 -8.21
C GLU A 61 11.07 15.97 -8.44
N ASP A 62 10.54 15.41 -7.36
CA ASP A 62 9.62 14.27 -7.35
C ASP A 62 8.42 14.49 -6.44
N ARG A 63 8.14 15.77 -6.09
CA ARG A 63 7.10 16.13 -5.13
C ARG A 63 5.76 15.57 -5.56
N GLY A 64 5.08 14.95 -4.62
CA GLY A 64 3.68 14.56 -4.79
C GLY A 64 3.34 13.28 -4.05
N PHE A 65 2.15 12.80 -4.34
CA PHE A 65 1.65 11.56 -3.80
C PHE A 65 1.73 10.42 -4.81
N GLN A 66 1.97 9.23 -4.28
CA GLN A 66 1.83 7.98 -5.00
C GLN A 66 1.11 7.00 -4.08
N MET A 67 0.08 6.33 -4.59
CA MET A 67 -0.70 5.38 -3.82
C MET A 67 -0.72 4.03 -4.50
N TYR A 68 -0.42 3.00 -3.72
CA TYR A 68 -0.56 1.60 -4.08
C TYR A 68 -1.80 1.03 -3.42
N ILE A 69 -2.58 0.27 -4.17
CA ILE A 69 -3.80 -0.38 -3.69
C ILE A 69 -3.63 -1.88 -3.93
N VAL A 70 -3.70 -2.67 -2.86
CA VAL A 70 -3.76 -4.14 -2.94
C VAL A 70 -5.18 -4.55 -2.59
N GLU A 71 -5.93 -4.96 -3.60
CA GLU A 71 -7.30 -5.46 -3.45
C GLU A 71 -7.26 -6.80 -2.70
N ASP A 72 -8.15 -6.97 -1.72
CA ASP A 72 -8.20 -8.15 -0.84
C ASP A 72 -6.81 -8.65 -0.40
N PHE A 73 -6.03 -7.75 0.19
CA PHE A 73 -4.61 -7.98 0.49
C PHE A 73 -4.36 -9.22 1.36
N SER A 74 -5.35 -9.61 2.17
CA SER A 74 -5.25 -10.74 3.08
C SER A 74 -5.38 -12.10 2.39
N GLN A 75 -5.97 -12.12 1.19
CA GLN A 75 -6.00 -13.28 0.29
C GLN A 75 -4.89 -13.19 -0.78
N ASN A 76 -4.50 -11.97 -1.16
CA ASN A 76 -3.51 -11.70 -2.21
C ASN A 76 -2.12 -11.42 -1.63
N ILE A 77 -1.58 -12.36 -0.84
CA ILE A 77 -0.29 -12.21 -0.16
C ILE A 77 0.87 -12.05 -1.15
N ASP A 78 0.80 -12.70 -2.30
CA ASP A 78 1.84 -12.62 -3.34
C ASP A 78 2.00 -11.18 -3.87
N ASP A 79 0.91 -10.40 -3.93
CA ASP A 79 0.95 -9.00 -4.33
C ASP A 79 1.65 -8.12 -3.29
N LEU A 80 1.53 -8.45 -1.99
CA LEU A 80 2.27 -7.79 -0.93
C LEU A 80 3.77 -8.16 -0.96
N VAL A 81 4.09 -9.43 -1.23
CA VAL A 81 5.49 -9.88 -1.40
C VAL A 81 6.12 -9.15 -2.58
N PHE A 82 5.41 -9.09 -3.71
CA PHE A 82 5.85 -8.35 -4.89
C PHE A 82 6.08 -6.87 -4.57
N LEU A 83 5.13 -6.21 -3.90
CA LEU A 83 5.24 -4.80 -3.54
C LEU A 83 6.45 -4.54 -2.61
N ARG A 84 6.66 -5.40 -1.62
CA ARG A 84 7.81 -5.33 -0.70
C ARG A 84 9.14 -5.44 -1.46
N ASP A 85 9.24 -6.41 -2.37
CA ASP A 85 10.47 -6.70 -3.10
C ASP A 85 10.76 -5.62 -4.15
N MET A 86 9.72 -5.10 -4.80
CA MET A 86 9.80 -3.95 -5.71
C MET A 86 10.38 -2.71 -5.01
N PHE A 87 9.94 -2.39 -3.78
CA PHE A 87 10.54 -1.28 -3.03
C PHE A 87 12.03 -1.49 -2.74
N MET A 88 12.44 -2.72 -2.40
CA MET A 88 13.87 -3.02 -2.19
C MET A 88 14.67 -2.89 -3.49
N GLN A 89 14.10 -3.29 -4.63
CA GLN A 89 14.72 -3.10 -5.93
C GLN A 89 14.94 -1.61 -6.24
N LEU A 90 13.90 -0.78 -6.07
CA LEU A 90 13.99 0.67 -6.29
C LEU A 90 15.00 1.35 -5.35
N VAL A 91 15.12 0.87 -4.11
CA VAL A 91 16.17 1.31 -3.17
C VAL A 91 17.56 1.00 -3.73
N ASN A 92 17.76 -0.19 -4.28
CA ASN A 92 19.05 -0.60 -4.86
C ASN A 92 19.41 0.18 -6.13
N GLU A 93 18.40 0.64 -6.87
CA GLU A 93 18.54 1.54 -8.03
C GLU A 93 18.82 2.99 -7.63
N GLY A 94 18.74 3.33 -6.34
CA GLY A 94 19.05 4.66 -5.80
C GLY A 94 17.87 5.62 -5.74
N HIS A 95 16.65 5.15 -5.98
CA HIS A 95 15.44 5.96 -5.91
C HIS A 95 15.02 6.15 -4.44
N ASN A 96 14.95 7.40 -3.98
CA ASN A 96 14.45 7.81 -2.65
C ASN A 96 14.66 6.78 -1.52
N PRO A 97 15.91 6.37 -1.27
CA PRO A 97 16.19 5.14 -0.54
C PRO A 97 15.66 5.17 0.90
N GLU A 98 15.56 6.33 1.53
CA GLU A 98 14.99 6.46 2.88
C GLU A 98 13.48 6.18 2.91
N LEU A 99 12.72 6.81 2.02
CA LEU A 99 11.27 6.65 1.94
C LEU A 99 10.91 5.23 1.50
N LEU A 100 11.59 4.70 0.48
CA LEU A 100 11.30 3.36 -0.03
C LEU A 100 11.71 2.25 0.95
N LYS A 101 12.76 2.44 1.77
CA LYS A 101 13.04 1.53 2.88
C LYS A 101 11.92 1.55 3.92
N LYS A 102 11.38 2.72 4.26
CA LYS A 102 10.23 2.82 5.17
C LYS A 102 9.01 2.11 4.59
N ALA A 103 8.75 2.26 3.29
CA ALA A 103 7.67 1.57 2.59
C ALA A 103 7.85 0.05 2.61
N HIS A 104 9.05 -0.42 2.29
CA HIS A 104 9.42 -1.84 2.39
C HIS A 104 9.12 -2.42 3.77
N TYR A 105 9.63 -1.81 4.85
CA TYR A 105 9.40 -2.31 6.20
C TYR A 105 7.93 -2.21 6.64
N LYS A 106 7.18 -1.22 6.14
CA LYS A 106 5.75 -1.11 6.41
C LYS A 106 4.99 -2.28 5.78
N VAL A 107 5.25 -2.60 4.52
CA VAL A 107 4.64 -3.76 3.84
C VAL A 107 5.06 -5.07 4.49
N ASP A 108 6.34 -5.20 4.86
CA ASP A 108 6.84 -6.38 5.57
C ASP A 108 6.12 -6.58 6.92
N SER A 109 5.91 -5.53 7.70
CA SER A 109 5.13 -5.61 8.93
C SER A 109 3.68 -6.05 8.69
N ILE A 110 3.05 -5.60 7.60
CA ILE A 110 1.69 -6.00 7.23
C ILE A 110 1.66 -7.47 6.82
N LEU A 111 2.64 -7.95 6.05
CA LEU A 111 2.79 -9.35 5.67
C LEU A 111 2.84 -10.27 6.90
N HIS A 112 3.59 -9.88 7.94
CA HIS A 112 3.66 -10.64 9.20
C HIS A 112 2.31 -10.70 9.94
N MET A 113 1.46 -9.69 9.75
CA MET A 113 0.11 -9.62 10.34
C MET A 113 -0.99 -10.17 9.41
N ALA A 114 -0.67 -10.53 8.17
CA ALA A 114 -1.67 -10.78 7.14
C ALA A 114 -2.59 -11.96 7.50
N ARG A 115 -2.07 -12.99 8.18
CA ARG A 115 -2.89 -14.10 8.71
C ARG A 115 -3.91 -13.63 9.74
N THR A 116 -3.50 -12.78 10.68
CA THR A 116 -4.39 -12.21 11.68
C THR A 116 -5.44 -11.31 11.02
N LEU A 117 -5.02 -10.48 10.07
CA LEU A 117 -5.91 -9.59 9.33
C LEU A 117 -6.93 -10.39 8.50
N ARG A 118 -6.50 -11.47 7.84
CA ARG A 118 -7.38 -12.41 7.15
C ARG A 118 -8.44 -12.96 8.08
N ALA A 119 -8.06 -13.48 9.25
CA ALA A 119 -9.03 -14.03 10.21
C ALA A 119 -10.03 -12.98 10.73
N VAL A 120 -9.64 -11.69 10.79
CA VAL A 120 -10.51 -10.59 11.23
C VAL A 120 -11.43 -10.10 10.10
N ILE A 121 -10.91 -9.98 8.89
CA ILE A 121 -11.61 -9.43 7.71
C ILE A 121 -12.49 -10.51 7.07
N HIS A 122 -12.01 -11.74 6.98
CA HIS A 122 -12.65 -12.89 6.35
C HIS A 122 -13.03 -13.96 7.37
N LYS A 123 -13.78 -13.58 8.43
CA LYS A 123 -14.18 -14.48 9.53
C LYS A 123 -14.88 -15.77 9.08
N ASP A 124 -15.46 -15.78 7.88
CA ASP A 124 -16.21 -16.90 7.31
C ASP A 124 -15.49 -17.59 6.14
N ALA A 125 -14.28 -17.15 5.76
CA ALA A 125 -13.53 -17.82 4.70
C ALA A 125 -12.80 -19.04 5.26
N PRO A 126 -12.79 -20.18 4.54
CA PRO A 126 -11.98 -21.32 4.93
C PRO A 126 -10.51 -20.89 5.03
N ASP A 127 -9.84 -21.32 6.10
CA ASP A 127 -8.41 -21.13 6.27
C ASP A 127 -7.70 -21.74 5.05
N TYR A 128 -7.04 -20.92 4.24
CA TYR A 128 -6.10 -21.45 3.26
C TYR A 128 -4.96 -22.04 4.07
N TYR A 129 -4.70 -23.33 3.85
CA TYR A 129 -3.67 -24.16 4.46
C TYR A 129 -4.03 -24.78 5.83
N GLU A 130 -5.12 -25.55 5.88
CA GLU A 130 -5.02 -26.89 6.49
C GLU A 130 -4.80 -27.90 5.36
N ASP A 131 -3.52 -28.26 5.15
CA ASP A 131 -2.92 -29.37 4.40
C ASP A 131 -1.55 -28.82 3.94
N GLU A 132 -0.40 -29.24 4.47
CA GLU A 132 0.09 -30.61 4.60
C GLU A 132 0.94 -30.80 5.88
N GLN A 133 0.87 -32.03 6.42
CA GLN A 133 1.72 -32.59 7.48
C GLN A 133 3.19 -32.71 7.07
#